data_AF-A0A7Y3YTH1-F1
#
_entry.id   AF-A0A7Y3YTH1-F1
#
_cell.length_a   1.000
_cell.length_b   1.000
_cell.length_c   1.000
_cell.angle_alpha   90.00
_cell.angle_beta   90.00
_cell.angle_gamma   90.00
#
_symmetry.space_group_name_H-M   'P 1'
#
loop_
_entity.id
_entity.type
_entity.pdbx_description
1 polymer ?
#
loop_
_entity_poly.entity_id
_entity_poly.type
_entity_poly.pdbx_seq_one_letter_code
_entity_poly.pdbx_strand_id
1 'polypeptide(L)'
;MTLTFAQFLEYVRADKNLTQQEMVDLLSSAETDLSKLDITTFSRWERGVTSPKLSKQLLIARAMNEDVIKLIDPDVKAKEKNKRHFEKMTNRILHPYSTTPKTFSHYYHGSLAKQHSLCEQ
;
A
#
# COMPACT_ATOMS: atom_id res chain seq x y z
N MET A 1 15.48 -5.83 12.85
CA MET A 1 14.63 -6.67 13.72
C MET A 1 13.20 -6.22 13.53
N THR A 2 12.31 -7.15 13.20
CA THR A 2 10.89 -6.87 13.03
C THR A 2 10.25 -6.88 14.42
N LEU A 3 9.52 -5.81 14.74
CA LEU A 3 8.83 -5.70 16.02
C LEU A 3 7.44 -6.31 15.88
N THR A 4 7.00 -7.02 16.92
CA THR A 4 5.57 -7.36 17.00
C THR A 4 4.75 -6.09 17.16
N PHE A 5 3.48 -6.12 16.76
CA PHE A 5 2.61 -4.94 16.87
C PHE A 5 2.46 -4.44 18.32
N ALA A 6 2.45 -5.35 19.30
CA ALA A 6 2.42 -5.02 20.71
C ALA A 6 3.65 -4.20 21.12
N GLN A 7 4.84 -4.67 20.75
CA GLN A 7 6.11 -3.97 21.01
C GLN A 7 6.18 -2.62 20.28
N PHE A 8 5.62 -2.53 19.07
CA PHE A 8 5.51 -1.28 18.35
C PHE A 8 4.66 -0.26 19.12
N LEU A 9 3.50 -0.65 19.64
CA LEU A 9 2.64 0.26 20.42
C LEU A 9 3.34 0.73 21.70
N GLU A 10 4.01 -0.18 22.40
CA GLU A 10 4.77 0.16 23.61
C GLU A 10 5.92 1.14 23.29
N TYR A 11 6.66 0.88 22.21
CA TYR A 11 7.71 1.77 21.70
C TYR A 11 7.16 3.18 21.41
N VAL A 12 6.09 3.29 20.62
CA VAL A 12 5.52 4.59 20.24
C VAL A 12 4.99 5.34 21.46
N ARG A 13 4.35 4.63 22.39
CA ARG A 13 3.83 5.23 23.62
C ARG A 13 4.95 5.76 24.51
N ALA A 14 6.03 4.99 24.66
CA ALA A 14 7.20 5.39 25.45
C ALA A 14 7.95 6.56 24.81
N ASP A 15 8.16 6.52 23.50
CA ASP A 15 8.83 7.60 22.74
C ASP A 15 8.10 8.95 22.91
N LYS A 16 6.76 8.92 22.88
CA LYS A 16 5.92 10.10 23.01
C LYS A 16 5.51 10.45 24.45
N ASN A 17 5.92 9.65 25.44
CA ASN A 17 5.52 9.77 26.85
C ASN A 17 4.00 9.87 27.07
N LEU A 18 3.23 9.04 26.37
CA LEU A 18 1.77 9.06 26.43
C LEU A 18 1.22 8.01 27.41
N THR A 19 0.06 8.31 27.99
CA THR A 19 -0.77 7.31 28.66
C THR A 19 -1.56 6.48 27.64
N GLN A 20 -2.11 5.33 28.08
CA GLN A 20 -2.98 4.52 27.21
C GLN A 20 -4.22 5.29 26.76
N GLN A 21 -4.78 6.14 27.63
CA GLN A 21 -5.95 6.95 27.31
C GLN A 21 -5.62 8.00 26.25
N GLU A 22 -4.52 8.75 26.43
CA GLU A 22 -4.11 9.77 25.44
C GLU A 22 -3.78 9.15 24.08
N MET A 23 -3.17 7.96 24.05
CA MET A 23 -2.95 7.20 22.80
C MET A 23 -4.28 6.90 22.10
N VAL A 24 -5.30 6.47 22.85
CA VAL A 24 -6.62 6.16 22.29
C VAL A 24 -7.30 7.41 21.76
N ASP A 25 -7.24 8.52 22.50
CA ASP A 25 -7.86 9.79 22.10
C ASP A 25 -7.20 10.35 20.82
N LEU A 26 -5.87 10.26 20.73
CA LEU A 26 -5.12 10.63 19.53
C LEU A 26 -5.45 9.75 18.32
N LEU A 27 -5.51 8.43 18.51
CA LEU A 27 -5.86 7.52 17.42
C LEU A 27 -7.31 7.68 16.96
N SER A 28 -8.23 7.89 17.89
CA SER A 28 -9.66 8.06 17.59
C SER A 28 -9.95 9.37 16.87
N SER A 29 -9.13 10.41 17.10
CA SER A 29 -9.23 11.70 16.41
C SER A 29 -8.50 11.75 15.07
N ALA A 30 -7.47 10.92 14.88
CA ALA A 30 -6.67 10.91 13.65
C ALA A 30 -7.38 10.23 12.46
N GLU A 31 -8.06 9.10 12.68
CA GLU A 31 -8.63 8.29 11.60
C GLU A 31 -10.04 7.80 11.94
N THR A 32 -10.97 7.92 10.99
CA THR A 32 -12.38 7.52 11.20
C THR A 32 -12.53 6.02 11.49
N ASP A 33 -11.66 5.18 10.91
CA ASP A 33 -11.60 3.73 11.13
C ASP A 33 -11.12 3.34 12.55
N LEU A 34 -10.59 4.30 13.29
CA LEU A 34 -10.13 4.18 14.68
C LEU A 34 -11.03 4.93 15.66
N SER A 35 -12.06 5.65 15.19
CA SER A 35 -12.97 6.44 16.04
C SER A 35 -13.69 5.65 17.15
N LYS A 36 -13.87 4.34 16.98
CA LYS A 36 -14.50 3.42 17.95
C LYS A 36 -13.47 2.64 18.77
N LEU A 37 -12.24 3.12 18.85
CA LEU A 37 -11.19 2.43 19.59
C LEU A 37 -11.40 2.66 21.09
N ASP A 38 -11.67 1.58 21.83
CA ASP A 38 -11.80 1.65 23.29
C ASP A 38 -10.44 1.42 23.97
N ILE A 39 -10.26 2.02 25.16
CA ILE A 39 -9.07 1.81 26.00
C ILE A 39 -8.81 0.34 26.33
N THR A 40 -9.86 -0.45 26.51
CA THR A 40 -9.73 -1.89 26.79
C THR A 40 -9.19 -2.65 25.59
N THR A 41 -9.59 -2.26 24.38
CA THR A 41 -9.11 -2.84 23.12
C THR A 41 -7.65 -2.47 22.90
N PHE A 42 -7.30 -1.19 23.09
CA PHE A 42 -5.91 -0.73 23.02
C PHE A 42 -5.01 -1.47 24.02
N SER A 43 -5.45 -1.58 25.27
CA SER A 43 -4.71 -2.28 26.32
C SER A 43 -4.51 -3.77 26.02
N ARG A 44 -5.46 -4.42 25.34
CA ARG A 44 -5.30 -5.80 24.84
C ARG A 44 -4.30 -5.88 23.70
N TRP A 45 -4.24 -4.87 22.83
CA TRP A 45 -3.26 -4.79 21.74
C TRP A 45 -1.84 -4.60 22.27
N GLU A 46 -1.64 -3.68 23.22
CA GLU A 46 -0.32 -3.41 23.82
C GLU A 46 0.21 -4.63 24.57
N ARG A 47 -0.68 -5.41 25.22
CA ARG A 47 -0.31 -6.68 25.86
C ARG A 47 -0.13 -7.86 24.88
N GLY A 48 -0.44 -7.67 23.60
CA GLY A 48 -0.39 -8.72 22.58
C GLY A 48 -1.47 -9.80 22.71
N VAL A 49 -2.54 -9.57 23.48
CA VAL A 49 -3.65 -10.53 23.65
C VAL A 49 -4.45 -10.66 22.36
N THR A 50 -4.71 -9.53 21.71
CA THR A 50 -5.34 -9.46 20.40
C THR A 50 -4.54 -8.54 19.50
N SER A 51 -4.57 -8.78 18.20
CA SER A 51 -3.92 -7.91 17.22
C SER A 51 -4.91 -7.53 16.14
N PRO A 52 -4.99 -6.25 15.74
CA PRO A 52 -5.81 -5.85 14.60
C PRO A 52 -5.20 -6.37 13.29
N LYS A 53 -5.97 -6.25 12.20
CA LYS A 53 -5.50 -6.57 10.84
C LYS A 53 -4.34 -5.64 10.45
N LEU A 54 -3.44 -6.11 9.58
CA LEU A 54 -2.29 -5.34 9.08
C LEU A 54 -2.69 -3.96 8.54
N SER A 55 -3.81 -3.86 7.82
CA SER A 55 -4.31 -2.57 7.33
C SER A 55 -4.51 -1.54 8.44
N LYS A 56 -5.08 -1.95 9.58
CA LYS A 56 -5.24 -1.08 10.76
C LYS A 56 -3.92 -0.79 11.45
N GLN A 57 -3.01 -1.76 11.52
CA GLN A 57 -1.67 -1.54 12.08
C GLN A 57 -0.92 -0.45 11.29
N LEU A 58 -1.02 -0.46 9.96
CA LEU A 58 -0.41 0.56 9.10
C LEU A 58 -1.06 1.93 9.24
N LEU A 59 -2.39 1.99 9.41
CA LEU A 59 -3.08 3.24 9.73
C LEU A 59 -2.59 3.83 11.05
N ILE A 60 -2.42 3.00 12.07
CA ILE A 60 -1.91 3.43 13.38
C ILE A 60 -0.47 3.95 13.26
N ALA A 61 0.40 3.25 12.52
CA ALA A 61 1.76 3.72 12.28
C ALA A 61 1.77 5.08 11.57
N ARG A 62 0.94 5.26 10.54
CA ARG A 62 0.78 6.54 9.85
C ARG A 62 0.24 7.64 10.77
N ALA A 63 -0.82 7.37 11.54
CA ALA A 63 -1.41 8.32 12.49
C ALA A 63 -0.39 8.77 13.54
N MET A 64 0.55 7.89 13.89
CA MET A 64 1.64 8.18 14.81
C MET A 64 2.89 8.75 14.15
N ASN A 65 2.87 9.00 12.84
CA ASN A 65 4.01 9.49 12.06
C ASN A 65 5.26 8.61 12.22
N GLU A 66 5.05 7.30 12.27
CA GLU A 66 6.07 6.29 12.49
C GLU A 66 6.30 5.43 11.25
N ASP A 67 7.50 4.88 11.14
CA ASP A 67 7.89 4.07 9.99
C ASP A 67 7.22 2.68 10.03
N VAL A 68 6.50 2.36 8.95
CA VAL A 68 5.83 1.08 8.74
C VAL A 68 6.81 -0.09 8.59
N ILE A 69 8.08 0.17 8.25
CA ILE A 69 9.13 -0.86 8.15
C ILE A 69 9.33 -1.57 9.50
N LYS A 70 9.03 -0.92 10.63
CA LYS A 70 9.08 -1.55 11.95
C LYS A 70 8.07 -2.69 12.12
N LEU A 71 6.98 -2.66 11.35
CA LEU A 71 5.85 -3.61 11.40
C LEU A 71 5.86 -4.63 10.26
N ILE A 72 6.52 -4.32 9.13
CA ILE A 72 6.56 -5.18 7.95
C ILE A 72 7.97 -5.73 7.79
N ASP A 73 8.09 -7.05 7.73
CA ASP A 73 9.33 -7.71 7.36
C ASP A 73 9.54 -7.63 5.83
N PRO A 74 10.58 -6.92 5.34
CA PRO A 74 10.85 -6.81 3.91
C PRO A 74 11.32 -8.13 3.29
N ASP A 75 11.84 -9.07 4.08
CA ASP A 75 12.42 -10.32 3.60
C ASP A 75 11.38 -11.46 3.54
N VAL A 76 10.12 -11.19 3.92
CA VAL A 76 9.04 -12.16 3.83
C VAL A 76 8.73 -12.49 2.38
N LYS A 77 8.98 -13.75 2.01
CA LYS A 77 8.63 -14.30 0.70
C LYS A 77 7.12 -14.24 0.48
N ALA A 78 6.68 -13.41 -0.44
CA ALA A 78 5.28 -13.32 -0.82
C ALA A 78 4.76 -14.65 -1.38
N LYS A 79 3.50 -14.98 -1.11
CA LYS A 79 2.84 -16.14 -1.71
C LYS A 79 2.68 -15.91 -3.22
N GLU A 80 3.11 -16.87 -4.04
CA GLU A 80 3.12 -16.76 -5.51
C GLU A 80 1.78 -16.32 -6.11
N LYS A 81 0.66 -16.76 -5.50
CA LYS A 81 -0.70 -16.37 -5.92
C LYS A 81 -0.97 -14.86 -5.88
N ASN A 82 -0.41 -14.16 -4.91
CA ASN A 82 -0.62 -12.71 -4.74
C ASN A 82 0.30 -11.92 -5.71
N LYS A 83 1.43 -12.51 -6.09
CA LYS A 83 2.41 -11.93 -7.01
C LYS A 83 1.80 -11.66 -8.38
N ARG A 84 1.07 -12.63 -8.94
CA ARG A 84 0.43 -12.49 -10.26
C ARG A 84 -0.57 -11.33 -10.33
N HIS A 85 -1.37 -11.12 -9.30
CA HIS A 85 -2.34 -10.02 -9.26
C HIS A 85 -1.64 -8.67 -9.16
N PHE A 86 -0.62 -8.59 -8.29
CA PHE A 86 0.21 -7.41 -8.14
C PHE A 86 0.95 -7.06 -9.44
N GLU A 87 1.60 -8.04 -10.07
CA GLU A 87 2.28 -7.90 -11.37
C GLU A 87 1.33 -7.41 -12.46
N LYS A 88 0.09 -7.92 -12.51
CA LYS A 88 -0.89 -7.44 -13.48
C LYS A 88 -1.24 -5.96 -13.27
N MET A 89 -1.34 -5.52 -12.02
CA MET A 89 -1.60 -4.14 -11.66
C MET A 89 -0.40 -3.23 -11.99
N THR A 90 0.81 -3.63 -11.62
CA THR A 90 2.03 -2.85 -11.86
C THR A 90 2.42 -2.79 -13.32
N ASN A 91 2.28 -3.89 -14.07
CA ASN A 91 2.58 -3.92 -15.50
C ASN A 91 1.73 -2.93 -16.31
N ARG A 92 0.49 -2.64 -15.87
CA ARG A 92 -0.34 -1.60 -16.50
C ARG A 92 0.28 -0.21 -16.36
N ILE A 93 0.96 0.05 -15.24
CA ILE A 93 1.55 1.37 -14.93
C ILE A 93 2.97 1.47 -15.51
N LEU A 94 3.79 0.44 -15.32
CA LEU A 94 5.18 0.41 -15.78
C LEU A 94 5.30 0.19 -17.29
N HIS A 95 4.33 -0.51 -17.88
CA HIS A 95 4.34 -0.87 -19.29
C HIS A 95 2.99 -0.59 -19.96
N PRO A 96 2.55 0.69 -20.01
CA PRO A 96 1.22 1.07 -20.49
C PRO A 96 0.97 0.70 -21.96
N TYR A 97 2.03 0.46 -22.73
CA TYR A 97 1.97 0.06 -24.14
C TYR A 97 2.38 -1.41 -24.38
N SER A 98 2.67 -2.20 -23.35
CA SER A 98 3.04 -3.62 -23.52
C SER A 98 1.86 -4.51 -23.91
N THR A 99 0.63 -4.03 -23.72
CA THR A 99 -0.59 -4.67 -24.24
C THR A 99 -0.83 -4.37 -25.72
N THR A 100 0.10 -3.69 -26.40
CA THR A 100 0.02 -3.57 -27.86
C THR A 100 -0.08 -4.98 -28.46
N PRO A 101 -1.08 -5.25 -29.32
CA PRO A 101 -1.16 -6.53 -29.98
C PRO A 101 0.16 -6.76 -30.72
N LYS A 102 0.73 -7.97 -30.58
CA LYS A 102 1.97 -8.37 -31.28
C LYS A 102 1.89 -8.16 -32.80
N THR A 103 0.67 -8.05 -33.32
CA THR A 103 0.38 -7.83 -34.73
C THR A 103 -0.07 -6.38 -34.92
N PHE A 104 0.80 -5.57 -35.50
CA PHE A 104 0.42 -4.27 -36.05
C PHE A 104 -0.38 -4.54 -37.35
N SER A 105 -1.70 -4.47 -37.28
CA SER A 105 -2.54 -4.48 -38.48
C SER A 105 -2.47 -3.10 -39.13
N HIS A 106 -1.62 -2.96 -40.15
CA HIS A 106 -1.67 -1.80 -41.03
C HIS A 106 -2.63 -2.11 -42.17
N TYR A 107 -3.62 -1.25 -42.37
CA TYR A 107 -4.47 -1.31 -43.55
C TYR A 107 -3.78 -0.53 -44.67
N TYR A 108 -3.43 -1.20 -45.75
CA TYR A 108 -2.91 -0.55 -46.94
C TYR A 108 -4.05 0.26 -47.59
N HIS A 109 -4.08 1.56 -47.32
CA HIS A 109 -4.99 2.47 -48.02
C HIS A 109 -4.32 2.90 -49.33
N GLY A 110 -4.81 2.35 -50.45
CA GLY A 110 -4.32 2.67 -51.80
C GLY A 110 -4.47 4.14 -52.22
N SER A 111 -5.10 4.98 -51.39
CA SER A 111 -5.17 6.43 -51.58
C SER A 111 -3.79 7.10 -51.54
N LEU A 112 -2.80 6.49 -50.89
CA LEU A 112 -1.42 7.02 -50.81
C LEU A 112 -0.52 6.54 -51.95
N ALA A 113 -0.97 5.60 -52.79
CA ALA A 113 -0.19 5.12 -53.94
C ALA A 113 0.09 6.22 -54.99
N LYS A 114 -0.69 7.31 -54.96
CA LYS A 114 -0.51 8.51 -55.80
C LYS A 114 0.24 9.66 -55.09
N GLN A 115 0.79 9.46 -53.89
CA GLN A 115 1.53 10.53 -53.21
C GLN A 115 2.81 10.95 -53.95
N HIS A 116 3.43 10.04 -54.71
CA HIS A 116 4.63 10.38 -55.47
C HIS A 116 4.37 11.48 -56.52
N SER A 117 3.15 11.53 -57.09
CA SER A 117 2.73 12.61 -58.01
C SER A 117 2.33 13.91 -57.33
N LEU A 118 2.22 13.94 -55.98
CA LEU A 118 1.95 15.15 -55.21
C LEU A 118 3.24 15.84 -54.73
N CYS A 119 4.38 15.15 -54.81
CA CYS A 119 5.69 15.68 -54.43
C CYS A 119 6.56 16.08 -55.63
N GLU A 120 6.06 15.92 -56.86
CA GLU A 120 6.66 16.51 -58.07
C GLU A 120 6.00 17.86 -58.36
N GLN A 121 6.48 18.90 -57.69
CA GLN A 121 6.41 20.30 -58.11
C GLN A 121 7.78 20.93 -57.95
#